data_AF-A0A537S9Z4-F1
#
_entry.id   AF-A0A537S9Z4-F1
#
_cell.length_a   1.000
_cell.length_b   1.000
_cell.length_c   1.000
_cell.angle_alpha   90.00
_cell.angle_beta   90.00
_cell.angle_gamma   90.00
#
_symmetry.space_group_name_H-M   'P 1'
#
loop_
_entity.id
_entity.type
_entity.pdbx_description
1 polymer ?
#
loop_
_entity_poly.entity_id
_entity_poly.type
_entity_poly.pdbx_seq_one_letter_code
_entity_poly.pdbx_strand_id
1 'polypeptide(L)'
;MVEIALSEEQKGVVRRYVQTWRRWRPGIRAFAQLEDDLERRYEVLVDGIAVDNRPGHPVITADSKDSRFHAAIFGDDDAALPDVTGDELIQVRRYILRGEGTMPVRKWRELKISPAEAAASHRAAPTAALRQP
;
A
#
# COMPACT_ATOMS: atom_id res chain seq x y z
N MET A 1 26.96 -3.94 1.59
CA MET A 1 25.68 -3.19 1.64
C MET A 1 26.04 -1.73 1.75
N VAL A 2 25.44 -0.89 0.90
CA VAL A 2 25.64 0.57 0.98
C VAL A 2 24.61 1.11 1.98
N GLU A 3 25.06 2.02 2.85
CA GLU A 3 24.19 2.68 3.81
C GLU A 3 23.70 4.00 3.23
N ILE A 4 22.37 4.21 3.26
CA ILE A 4 21.73 5.44 2.80
C ILE A 4 20.93 6.03 3.96
N ALA A 5 21.36 7.20 4.42
CA ALA A 5 20.62 7.96 5.41
C ALA A 5 19.52 8.78 4.72
N LEU A 6 18.28 8.32 4.84
CA LEU A 6 17.09 9.07 4.43
C LEU A 6 16.70 10.11 5.48
N SER A 7 16.26 11.29 5.05
CA SER A 7 15.59 12.27 5.92
C SER A 7 14.24 11.75 6.41
N GLU A 8 13.68 12.32 7.47
CA GLU A 8 12.34 11.92 7.94
C GLU A 8 11.25 12.17 6.89
N GLU A 9 11.42 13.19 6.05
CA GLU A 9 10.53 13.43 4.91
C GLU A 9 10.61 12.29 3.88
N GLN A 10 11.82 11.86 3.54
CA GLN A 10 12.06 10.74 2.63
C GLN A 10 11.53 9.42 3.21
N LYS A 11 11.77 9.13 4.50
CA LYS A 11 11.15 7.99 5.19
C LYS A 11 9.62 8.07 5.15
N GLY A 12 9.06 9.28 5.28
CA GLY A 12 7.64 9.54 5.11
C GLY A 12 7.09 9.09 3.74
N VAL A 13 7.85 9.28 2.66
CA VAL A 13 7.49 8.78 1.32
C VAL A 13 7.42 7.25 1.31
N VAL A 14 8.43 6.57 1.86
CA VAL A 14 8.47 5.10 1.94
C VAL A 14 7.28 4.57 2.75
N ARG A 15 7.00 5.19 3.91
CA ARG A 15 5.87 4.84 4.77
C ARG A 15 4.54 4.95 4.05
N ARG A 16 4.27 6.11 3.42
CA ARG A 16 3.02 6.34 2.68
C ARG A 16 2.88 5.41 1.48
N TYR A 17 3.98 5.11 0.79
CA TYR A 17 4.00 4.16 -0.31
C TYR A 17 3.56 2.76 0.13
N VAL A 18 4.19 2.21 1.18
CA VAL A 18 3.88 0.86 1.68
C VAL A 18 2.47 0.78 2.28
N GLN A 19 2.03 1.82 3.01
CA GLN A 19 0.68 1.90 3.55
C GLN A 19 -0.38 1.92 2.44
N THR A 20 -0.18 2.72 1.40
CA THR A 20 -1.08 2.76 0.24
C THR A 20 -1.09 1.44 -0.49
N TRP A 21 0.07 0.82 -0.70
CA TRP A 21 0.17 -0.50 -1.33
C TRP A 21 -0.64 -1.56 -0.56
N ARG A 22 -0.49 -1.63 0.77
CA ARG A 22 -1.25 -2.58 1.63
C ARG A 22 -2.76 -2.36 1.52
N ARG A 23 -3.19 -1.11 1.39
CA ARG A 23 -4.59 -0.74 1.21
C ARG A 23 -5.13 -1.13 -0.17
N TRP A 24 -4.29 -1.22 -1.19
CA TRP A 24 -4.71 -1.39 -2.58
C TRP A 24 -4.52 -2.80 -3.12
N ARG A 25 -3.49 -3.51 -2.66
CA ARG A 25 -3.15 -4.86 -3.10
C ARG A 25 -3.55 -5.94 -2.09
N PRO A 26 -3.97 -7.13 -2.57
CA PRO A 26 -4.07 -8.30 -1.72
C PRO A 26 -2.65 -8.78 -1.41
N GLY A 27 -2.17 -8.56 -0.20
CA GLY A 27 -0.83 -9.03 0.20
C GLY A 27 -0.37 -8.50 1.54
N ILE A 28 0.60 -9.20 2.12
CA ILE A 28 1.25 -8.83 3.37
C ILE A 28 2.66 -8.33 3.03
N ARG A 29 2.95 -7.09 3.41
CA ARG A 29 4.30 -6.52 3.45
C ARG A 29 4.78 -6.48 4.88
N ALA A 30 6.06 -6.67 5.16
CA ALA A 30 6.56 -6.74 6.53
C ALA A 30 6.91 -5.34 7.08
N PHE A 31 5.89 -4.50 7.31
CA PHE A 31 6.07 -3.09 7.66
C PHE A 31 6.93 -2.84 8.90
N ALA A 32 6.85 -3.69 9.93
CA ALA A 32 7.71 -3.53 11.12
C ALA A 32 9.20 -3.71 10.76
N GLN A 33 9.53 -4.73 9.98
CA GLN A 33 10.89 -4.98 9.51
C GLN A 33 11.36 -3.89 8.54
N LEU A 34 10.44 -3.29 7.78
CA LEU A 34 10.74 -2.17 6.90
C LEU A 34 11.12 -0.91 7.71
N GLU A 35 10.45 -0.62 8.81
CA GLU A 35 10.86 0.48 9.72
C GLU A 35 12.23 0.21 10.33
N ASP A 36 12.49 -1.02 10.79
CA ASP A 36 13.81 -1.42 11.31
C ASP A 36 14.93 -1.23 10.25
N ASP A 37 14.67 -1.59 8.98
CA ASP A 37 15.62 -1.41 7.88
C ASP A 37 15.87 0.08 7.56
N LEU A 38 14.84 0.91 7.66
CA LEU A 38 14.97 2.36 7.50
C LEU A 38 15.80 2.99 8.64
N GLU A 39 15.66 2.48 9.87
CA GLU A 39 16.49 2.87 11.01
C GLU A 39 17.94 2.42 10.84
N ARG A 40 18.14 1.21 10.29
CA ARG A 40 19.45 0.64 9.94
C ARG A 40 20.06 1.20 8.66
N ARG A 41 19.34 2.09 7.96
CA ARG A 41 19.82 2.84 6.77
C ARG A 41 20.19 1.94 5.59
N TYR A 42 19.47 0.84 5.40
CA TYR A 42 19.71 -0.03 4.25
C TYR A 42 19.19 0.59 2.95
N GLU A 43 19.99 0.50 1.88
CA GLU A 43 19.58 0.88 0.53
C GLU A 43 18.46 0.00 -0.03
N VAL A 44 18.44 -1.28 0.35
CA VAL A 44 17.39 -2.23 -0.04
C VAL A 44 16.73 -2.78 1.21
N LEU A 45 15.43 -2.51 1.33
CA LEU A 45 14.61 -2.95 2.47
C LEU A 45 14.14 -4.40 2.25
N VAL A 46 13.78 -5.12 3.31
CA VAL A 46 13.37 -6.54 3.31
C VAL A 46 12.22 -6.85 2.35
N ASP A 47 11.43 -5.84 2.00
CA ASP A 47 10.36 -5.96 1.01
C ASP A 47 10.82 -5.81 -0.44
N GLY A 48 12.14 -5.74 -0.68
CA GLY A 48 12.72 -5.59 -2.00
C GLY A 48 12.47 -4.20 -2.61
N ILE A 49 12.28 -3.21 -1.74
CA ILE A 49 12.17 -1.78 -2.07
C ILE A 49 13.58 -1.21 -2.03
N ALA A 50 14.04 -0.67 -3.16
CA ALA A 50 15.29 0.08 -3.23
C ALA A 50 15.04 1.57 -3.00
N VAL A 51 15.85 2.20 -2.16
CA VAL A 51 15.74 3.60 -1.79
C VAL A 51 16.99 4.40 -2.15
N ASP A 52 16.83 5.71 -2.33
CA ASP A 52 17.90 6.64 -2.66
C ASP A 52 17.68 7.98 -1.93
N ASN A 53 18.77 8.66 -1.54
CA ASN A 53 18.73 9.96 -0.89
C ASN A 53 19.27 11.12 -1.75
N ARG A 54 19.74 10.83 -2.97
CA ARG A 54 20.33 11.84 -3.85
C ARG A 54 19.31 12.91 -4.23
N PRO A 55 19.65 14.21 -4.11
CA PRO A 55 18.77 15.30 -4.53
C PRO A 55 18.35 15.15 -5.99
N GLY A 56 17.07 15.37 -6.28
CA GLY A 56 16.53 15.26 -7.64
C GLY A 56 16.23 13.82 -8.10
N HIS A 57 16.55 12.81 -7.29
CA HIS A 57 16.18 11.42 -7.56
C HIS A 57 14.92 11.01 -6.78
N PRO A 58 14.09 10.09 -7.32
CA PRO A 58 13.01 9.47 -6.57
C PRO A 58 13.52 8.77 -5.30
N VAL A 59 12.82 8.95 -4.19
CA VAL A 59 13.16 8.30 -2.90
C VAL A 59 13.11 6.77 -3.01
N ILE A 60 12.16 6.25 -3.79
CA ILE A 60 12.06 4.81 -4.10
C ILE A 60 12.44 4.63 -5.56
N THR A 61 13.57 3.98 -5.80
CA THR A 61 14.12 3.80 -7.15
C THR A 61 13.59 2.54 -7.82
N ALA A 62 13.21 1.52 -7.04
CA ALA A 62 12.57 0.31 -7.54
C ALA A 62 11.76 -0.40 -6.46
N ASP A 63 10.77 -1.18 -6.90
CA ASP A 63 10.08 -2.18 -6.10
C ASP A 63 10.09 -3.52 -6.86
N SER A 64 10.84 -4.48 -6.35
CA SER A 64 10.97 -5.82 -6.97
C SER A 64 9.71 -6.69 -6.84
N LYS A 65 8.82 -6.39 -5.89
CA LYS A 65 7.58 -7.16 -5.66
C LYS A 65 6.39 -6.58 -6.42
N ASP A 66 6.39 -5.29 -6.75
CA ASP A 66 5.31 -4.65 -7.53
C ASP A 66 5.84 -3.48 -8.38
N SER A 67 6.56 -3.82 -9.46
CA SER A 67 7.14 -2.85 -10.39
C SER A 67 6.08 -2.00 -11.11
N ARG A 68 4.86 -2.51 -11.30
CA ARG A 68 3.76 -1.75 -11.91
C ARG A 68 3.25 -0.65 -10.97
N PHE A 69 3.07 -0.96 -9.69
CA PHE A 69 2.72 0.07 -8.72
C PHE A 69 3.84 1.11 -8.58
N HIS A 70 5.10 0.69 -8.58
CA HIS A 70 6.23 1.64 -8.61
C HIS A 70 6.19 2.55 -9.85
N ALA A 71 6.06 1.99 -11.05
CA ALA A 71 5.98 2.75 -12.30
C ALA A 71 4.81 3.75 -12.31
N ALA A 72 3.66 3.34 -11.78
CA ALA A 72 2.51 4.24 -11.67
C ALA A 72 2.76 5.41 -10.71
N ILE A 73 3.53 5.25 -9.64
CA ILE A 73 3.73 6.33 -8.66
C ILE A 73 4.93 7.22 -9.02
N PHE A 74 6.05 6.63 -9.43
CA PHE A 74 7.31 7.34 -9.64
C PHE A 74 7.68 7.51 -11.12
N GLY A 75 7.10 6.73 -12.03
CA GLY A 75 7.34 6.78 -13.47
C GLY A 75 6.25 7.50 -14.27
N ASP A 76 5.21 8.02 -13.60
CA ASP A 76 4.04 8.66 -14.23
C ASP A 76 3.31 7.75 -15.26
N ASP A 77 3.46 6.43 -15.13
CA ASP A 77 2.84 5.45 -16.02
C ASP A 77 1.40 5.14 -15.58
N ASP A 78 0.45 5.91 -16.11
CA ASP A 78 -0.98 5.70 -15.84
C ASP A 78 -1.48 4.34 -16.34
N ALA A 79 -0.85 3.78 -17.39
CA ALA A 79 -1.24 2.51 -17.98
C ALA A 79 -0.78 1.30 -17.14
N ALA A 80 0.18 1.50 -16.22
CA ALA A 80 0.66 0.43 -15.36
C ALA A 80 -0.44 -0.15 -14.44
N LEU A 81 -1.43 0.66 -14.06
CA LEU A 81 -2.58 0.26 -13.22
C LEU A 81 -3.90 0.46 -13.99
N PRO A 82 -4.25 -0.43 -14.92
CA PRO A 82 -5.43 -0.26 -15.78
C PRO A 82 -6.76 -0.31 -15.02
N ASP A 83 -6.73 -0.74 -13.76
CA ASP A 83 -7.85 -0.89 -12.85
C ASP A 83 -7.98 0.28 -11.86
N VAL A 84 -7.31 1.41 -12.13
CA VAL A 84 -7.30 2.64 -11.34
C VAL A 84 -7.53 3.83 -12.28
N THR A 85 -8.37 4.79 -11.90
CA THR A 85 -8.59 5.98 -12.75
C THR A 85 -7.43 6.98 -12.67
N GLY A 86 -7.28 7.82 -13.69
CA GLY A 86 -6.27 8.90 -13.68
C GLY A 86 -6.41 9.83 -12.46
N ASP A 87 -7.63 10.19 -12.08
CA ASP A 87 -7.89 11.01 -10.89
C ASP A 87 -7.44 10.32 -9.59
N GLU A 88 -7.70 9.00 -9.47
CA GLU A 88 -7.23 8.21 -8.33
C GLU A 88 -5.69 8.18 -8.29
N LEU A 89 -5.02 8.02 -9.45
CA LEU A 89 -3.56 8.07 -9.53
C LEU A 89 -2.99 9.43 -9.16
N ILE A 90 -3.59 10.53 -9.62
CA ILE A 90 -3.18 11.89 -9.25
C ILE A 90 -3.27 12.08 -7.74
N GLN A 91 -4.37 11.64 -7.12
CA GLN A 91 -4.54 11.72 -5.67
C GLN A 91 -3.50 10.87 -4.93
N VAL A 92 -3.23 9.65 -5.41
CA VAL A 92 -2.22 8.77 -4.81
C VAL A 92 -0.83 9.35 -4.91
N ARG A 93 -0.43 9.86 -6.08
CA ARG A 93 0.88 10.50 -6.28
C ARG A 93 1.04 11.68 -5.35
N ARG A 94 0.02 12.54 -5.25
CA ARG A 94 0.02 13.68 -4.33
C ARG A 94 0.19 13.23 -2.87
N TYR A 95 -0.55 12.22 -2.44
CA TYR A 95 -0.43 11.67 -1.09
C TYR A 95 0.94 11.05 -0.83
N ILE A 96 1.42 10.15 -1.67
CA ILE A 96 2.68 9.44 -1.46
C ILE A 96 3.87 10.40 -1.55
N LEU A 97 3.97 11.15 -2.65
CA LEU A 97 5.16 11.95 -2.95
C LEU A 97 5.24 13.21 -2.09
N ARG A 98 4.11 13.86 -1.79
CA ARG A 98 4.07 15.16 -1.11
C ARG A 98 3.49 15.12 0.30
N GLY A 99 2.89 13.99 0.72
CA GLY A 99 2.17 13.92 1.98
C GLY A 99 0.88 14.76 1.99
N GLU A 100 0.41 15.17 0.83
CA GLU A 100 -0.74 16.06 0.67
C GLU A 100 -2.04 15.27 0.51
N GLY A 101 -3.09 15.71 1.19
CA GLY A 101 -4.41 15.09 1.14
C GLY A 101 -4.54 13.85 2.04
N THR A 102 -5.58 13.06 1.80
CA THR A 102 -5.90 11.87 2.59
C THR A 102 -5.50 10.59 1.86
N MET A 103 -5.25 9.52 2.62
CA MET A 103 -4.92 8.21 2.06
C MET A 103 -6.07 7.74 1.14
N PRO A 104 -5.79 7.49 -0.15
CA PRO A 104 -6.84 7.20 -1.12
C PRO A 104 -7.44 5.81 -0.88
N VAL A 105 -8.77 5.77 -0.83
CA VAL A 105 -9.53 4.52 -0.71
C VAL A 105 -9.84 4.01 -2.12
N ARG A 106 -9.50 2.76 -2.37
CA ARG A 106 -9.75 2.12 -3.65
C ARG A 106 -11.23 1.81 -3.81
N LYS A 107 -11.94 2.50 -4.72
CA LYS A 107 -13.41 2.43 -4.85
C LYS A 107 -13.95 1.01 -5.11
N TRP A 108 -13.20 0.15 -5.80
CA TRP A 108 -13.63 -1.24 -6.06
C TRP A 108 -13.60 -2.17 -4.84
N ARG A 109 -12.92 -1.80 -3.74
CA ARG A 109 -13.01 -2.58 -2.49
C ARG A 109 -14.35 -2.41 -1.76
N GLU A 110 -15.10 -1.34 -2.04
CA GLU A 110 -16.45 -1.16 -1.48
C GLU A 110 -17.50 -2.05 -2.16
N LEU A 111 -17.25 -2.54 -3.37
CA LEU A 111 -18.18 -3.39 -4.12
C LEU A 111 -18.05 -4.90 -3.82
N LYS A 112 -17.17 -5.31 -2.89
CA LYS A 112 -16.95 -6.73 -2.52
C LYS A 112 -17.63 -7.14 -1.21
N ILE A 113 -18.78 -6.57 -0.90
CA ILE A 113 -19.81 -7.28 -0.14
C ILE A 113 -21.05 -7.19 -1.00
N SER A 114 -21.35 -8.25 -1.76
CA SER A 114 -22.67 -8.31 -2.39
C SER A 114 -23.72 -8.28 -1.27
N PRO A 115 -24.86 -7.57 -1.39
CA PRO A 115 -25.92 -7.58 -0.39
C PRO A 115 -26.36 -9.01 0.01
N ALA A 116 -26.20 -9.97 -0.91
CA ALA A 116 -26.43 -11.39 -0.70
C ALA A 116 -25.46 -12.04 0.31
N GLU A 117 -24.18 -11.63 0.36
CA GLU A 117 -23.18 -12.16 1.30
C GLU A 117 -23.37 -11.57 2.70
N ALA A 118 -23.79 -10.31 2.81
CA ALA A 118 -24.16 -9.70 4.09
C ALA A 118 -25.39 -10.39 4.73
N ALA A 119 -26.38 -10.76 3.91
CA ALA A 119 -27.57 -11.47 4.37
C ALA A 119 -27.28 -12.92 4.83
N ALA A 120 -26.27 -13.58 4.24
CA ALA A 120 -25.87 -14.94 4.62
C ALA A 120 -25.21 -14.99 6.01
N SER A 121 -24.49 -13.94 6.42
CA SER A 121 -23.82 -13.85 7.72
C SER A 121 -24.81 -13.73 8.90
N HIS A 122 -25.99 -13.14 8.69
CA HIS A 122 -27.02 -13.00 9.73
C HIS A 122 -27.88 -14.25 9.97
N ARG A 123 -27.79 -15.28 9.12
CA ARG A 123 -28.66 -16.47 9.21
C ARG A 123 -28.04 -17.67 9.96
N ALA A 124 -26.79 -17.56 10.39
CA ALA A 124 -26.09 -18.62 11.12
C ALA A 124 -26.01 -18.30 12.62
N ALA A 125 -27.15 -18.39 13.31
CA ALA A 125 -27.18 -18.61 14.76
C ALA A 125 -27.87 -19.98 15.01
N PRO A 126 -27.22 -20.93 15.70
CA PRO A 126 -27.84 -22.22 15.96
C PRO A 126 -28.82 -22.10 17.14
N THR A 127 -30.12 -22.25 16.89
CA THR A 127 -31.08 -22.52 17.96
C THR A 127 -31.01 -24.01 18.29
N ALA A 128 -30.07 -24.36 19.16
CA ALA A 128 -30.00 -25.69 19.75
C ALA A 128 -31.05 -25.82 20.87
N ALA A 129 -31.96 -26.78 20.64
CA ALA A 129 -32.63 -27.66 21.60
C ALA A 129 -33.25 -27.09 22.90
N LEU A 130 -34.57 -27.24 23.01
CA LEU A 130 -35.25 -27.51 24.28
C LEU A 130 -36.10 -28.78 24.12
N ARG A 131 -35.59 -29.86 24.69
CA ARG A 131 -36.28 -31.15 24.90
C ARG A 131 -37.33 -30.95 26.00
N GLN A 132 -38.56 -31.39 25.76
CA GLN A 132 -39.63 -31.46 26.75
C GLN A 132 -39.43 -32.69 27.66
N PRO A 133 -39.83 -32.63 28.94
CA PRO A 133 -40.12 -33.82 29.73
C PRO A 133 -41.48 -34.42 29.38
#